data_AF-A0A817RT34-F1
#
_entry.id   AF-A0A817RT34-F1
#
_cell.length_a   1.000
_cell.length_b   1.000
_cell.length_c   1.000
_cell.angle_alpha   90.00
_cell.angle_beta   90.00
_cell.angle_gamma   90.00
#
_symmetry.space_group_name_H-M   'P 1'
#
loop_
_entity.id
_entity.type
_entity.pdbx_description
1 polymer ?
#
loop_
_entity_poly.entity_id
_entity_poly.type
_entity_poly.pdbx_seq_one_letter_code
_entity_poly.pdbx_strand_id
1 'polypeptide(L)'
;MSSKGISANKIRTIMQKVAIYPMDITEIFDENICVLIDSICSSSQMPREYLITMLLPAIDHFINGSQIGTDTGTPTNISFFTTIIGYSSVNKSSATEVVLNACLAIEKYLGIKTDESRINCSATVESLLIELKNTSPKLIQIWDEAVTLLQLFGLYKQGGAAYDRSIMCTLYNSSAVVKRQTKSGNITVENPVLNIAAAAHPADIFSSVSNESDDDGLMARFLFSAPQPCIPLSDEIRSLNIDEPSLTHLLYIIYCFNATEQNDGRRNDDEDQRIIYSYSEDAQKVY
;
A
#
# COMPACT_ATOMS: atom_id res chain seq x y z
N MET A 1 -2.12 7.22 -27.66
CA MET A 1 -2.62 7.96 -26.48
C MET A 1 -1.40 8.55 -25.78
N SER A 2 -1.24 9.88 -25.78
CA SER A 2 -0.14 10.51 -25.06
C SER A 2 -0.39 10.43 -23.55
N SER A 3 0.50 9.80 -22.79
CA SER A 3 0.46 9.86 -21.34
C SER A 3 0.65 11.32 -20.93
N LYS A 4 -0.37 11.92 -20.31
CA LYS A 4 -0.23 13.24 -19.69
C LYS A 4 0.65 13.07 -18.47
N GLY A 5 1.91 13.52 -18.56
CA GLY A 5 2.81 13.60 -17.41
C GLY A 5 2.14 14.37 -16.28
N ILE A 6 2.25 13.85 -15.06
CA ILE A 6 1.78 14.54 -13.85
C ILE A 6 2.70 15.75 -13.65
N SER A 7 2.13 16.95 -13.50
CA SER A 7 2.94 18.16 -13.35
C SER A 7 3.71 18.14 -12.02
N ALA A 8 4.94 18.64 -12.02
CA ALA A 8 5.79 18.75 -10.83
C ALA A 8 5.09 19.49 -9.67
N ASN A 9 4.24 20.47 -9.98
CA ASN A 9 3.43 21.18 -8.98
C ASN A 9 2.39 20.27 -8.32
N LYS A 10 1.76 19.35 -9.06
CA LYS A 10 0.78 18.41 -8.50
C LYS A 10 1.46 17.42 -7.56
N ILE A 11 2.67 16.97 -7.89
CA ILE A 11 3.52 16.13 -7.02
C ILE A 11 3.86 16.87 -5.74
N ARG A 12 4.32 18.13 -5.83
CA ARG A 12 4.67 18.96 -4.66
C ARG A 12 3.49 19.16 -3.70
N THR A 13 2.28 19.37 -4.22
CA THR A 13 1.06 19.50 -3.41
C THR A 13 0.68 18.19 -2.71
N ILE A 14 0.87 17.05 -3.37
CA ILE A 14 0.65 15.73 -2.75
C ILE A 14 1.69 15.50 -1.63
N MET A 15 2.96 15.87 -1.86
CA MET A 15 4.03 15.73 -0.87
C MET A 15 3.82 16.54 0.41
N GLN A 16 3.20 17.72 0.33
CA GLN A 16 2.87 18.50 1.53
C GLN A 16 1.80 17.84 2.42
N LYS A 17 1.08 16.84 1.89
CA LYS A 17 -0.01 16.13 2.59
C LYS A 17 0.42 14.77 3.16
N VAL A 18 1.61 14.25 2.83
CA VAL A 18 2.05 12.90 3.22
C VAL A 18 3.10 13.00 4.34
N ALA A 19 2.73 12.55 5.53
CA ALA A 19 3.68 12.39 6.63
C ALA A 19 4.54 11.13 6.40
N ILE A 20 5.86 11.28 6.48
CA ILE A 20 6.82 10.18 6.35
C ILE A 20 7.29 9.81 7.75
N TYR A 21 7.17 8.54 8.10
CA TYR A 21 7.64 8.03 9.38
C TYR A 21 8.67 6.93 9.14
N PRO A 22 9.90 7.05 9.67
CA PRO A 22 10.79 5.90 9.74
C PRO A 22 10.12 4.84 10.63
N MET A 23 10.00 3.61 10.12
CA MET A 23 9.42 2.52 10.90
C MET A 23 10.54 1.86 11.71
N ASP A 24 10.57 2.10 13.02
CA ASP A 24 11.39 1.30 13.92
C ASP A 24 10.62 0.04 14.33
N ILE A 25 11.07 -1.10 13.81
CA ILE A 25 10.42 -2.39 14.04
C ILE A 25 10.47 -2.79 15.52
N THR A 26 11.45 -2.28 16.27
CA THR A 26 11.65 -2.58 17.69
C THR A 26 10.65 -1.86 18.59
N GLU A 27 9.99 -0.82 18.07
CA GLU A 27 8.86 -0.18 18.74
C GLU A 27 7.55 -0.97 18.55
N ILE A 28 7.48 -1.82 17.52
CA ILE A 28 6.27 -2.58 17.15
C ILE A 28 6.31 -4.00 17.73
N PHE A 29 7.48 -4.64 17.67
CA PHE A 29 7.66 -6.05 17.99
C PHE A 29 8.74 -6.27 19.05
N ASP A 30 8.59 -7.33 19.84
CA ASP A 30 9.65 -7.75 20.76
C ASP A 30 10.88 -8.31 20.03
N GLU A 31 12.00 -8.43 20.75
CA GLU A 31 13.29 -8.87 20.21
C GLU A 31 13.21 -10.23 19.50
N ASN A 32 12.43 -11.19 20.02
CA ASN A 32 12.33 -12.52 19.41
C ASN A 32 11.61 -12.46 18.06
N ILE A 33 10.55 -11.66 17.97
CA ILE A 33 9.82 -11.43 16.73
C ILE A 33 10.69 -10.68 15.73
N CYS A 34 11.45 -9.66 16.16
CA CYS A 34 12.42 -8.97 15.31
C CYS A 34 13.45 -9.93 14.72
N VAL A 35 14.04 -10.82 15.54
CA VAL A 35 15.01 -11.83 15.07
C VAL A 35 14.38 -12.78 14.04
N LEU A 36 13.14 -13.20 14.25
CA LEU A 36 12.42 -14.05 13.32
C LEU A 36 12.16 -13.34 11.98
N ILE A 37 11.67 -12.10 12.03
CA ILE A 37 11.46 -11.25 10.84
C ILE A 37 12.77 -11.11 10.07
N ASP A 38 13.86 -10.80 10.76
CA ASP A 38 15.19 -10.62 10.17
C ASP A 38 15.68 -11.89 9.48
N SER A 39 15.47 -13.05 10.10
CA SER A 39 15.82 -14.35 9.52
C SER A 39 15.02 -14.62 8.25
N ILE A 40 13.70 -14.37 8.25
CA ILE A 40 12.84 -14.57 7.07
C ILE A 40 13.28 -13.62 5.95
N CYS A 41 13.40 -12.33 6.25
CA CYS A 41 13.80 -11.30 5.30
C CYS A 41 15.16 -11.58 4.67
N SER A 42 16.14 -12.02 5.47
CA SER A 42 17.47 -12.39 5.00
C SER A 42 17.42 -13.61 4.07
N SER A 43 16.64 -14.63 4.42
CA SER A 43 16.51 -15.86 3.61
C SER A 43 15.82 -15.62 2.26
N SER A 44 14.87 -14.70 2.21
CA SER A 44 14.10 -14.37 1.01
C SER A 44 14.58 -13.12 0.29
N GLN A 45 15.66 -12.49 0.76
CA GLN A 45 16.23 -11.25 0.22
C GLN A 45 15.20 -10.11 0.09
N MET A 46 14.24 -10.00 1.02
CA MET A 46 13.19 -8.98 0.99
C MET A 46 13.43 -7.90 2.06
N PRO A 47 13.07 -6.64 1.80
CA PRO A 47 13.03 -5.60 2.83
C PRO A 47 12.12 -5.98 4.01
N ARG A 48 12.50 -5.56 5.22
CA ARG A 48 11.72 -5.82 6.45
C ARG A 48 10.34 -5.15 6.39
N GLU A 49 10.32 -3.94 5.85
CA GLU A 49 9.14 -3.11 5.73
C GLU A 49 8.09 -3.76 4.83
N TYR A 50 8.48 -4.52 3.80
CA TYR A 50 7.52 -5.27 3.00
C TYR A 50 6.82 -6.35 3.82
N LEU A 51 7.59 -7.15 4.56
CA LEU A 51 7.02 -8.21 5.39
C LEU A 51 6.12 -7.62 6.49
N ILE A 52 6.59 -6.60 7.20
CA ILE A 52 5.84 -5.98 8.31
C ILE A 52 4.54 -5.35 7.82
N THR A 53 4.59 -4.60 6.72
CA THR A 53 3.40 -3.95 6.16
C THR A 53 2.32 -4.96 5.77
N MET A 54 2.73 -6.13 5.26
CA MET A 54 1.81 -7.22 4.92
C MET A 54 1.35 -8.01 6.16
N LEU A 55 2.17 -8.08 7.22
CA LEU A 55 1.83 -8.79 8.46
C LEU A 55 0.77 -8.06 9.30
N LEU A 56 0.78 -6.72 9.36
CA LEU A 56 -0.19 -5.95 10.16
C LEU A 56 -1.67 -6.35 9.93
N PRO A 57 -2.20 -6.37 8.68
CA PRO A 57 -3.57 -6.81 8.42
C PRO A 57 -3.81 -8.28 8.77
N ALA A 58 -2.81 -9.15 8.64
CA ALA A 58 -2.90 -10.56 9.02
C ALA A 58 -2.98 -10.74 10.54
N ILE A 59 -2.15 -10.02 11.29
CA ILE A 59 -2.20 -10.00 12.75
C ILE A 59 -3.58 -9.54 13.20
N ASP A 60 -4.05 -8.38 12.70
CA ASP A 60 -5.36 -7.83 13.03
C ASP A 60 -6.50 -8.85 12.80
N HIS A 61 -6.44 -9.53 11.65
CA HIS A 61 -7.41 -10.54 11.26
C HIS A 61 -7.55 -11.66 12.31
N PHE A 62 -6.43 -12.14 12.86
CA PHE A 62 -6.42 -13.25 13.82
C PHE A 62 -6.55 -12.82 15.28
N ILE A 63 -6.11 -11.61 15.66
CA ILE A 63 -6.28 -11.08 17.03
C ILE A 63 -7.67 -10.49 17.29
N ASN A 64 -8.53 -10.51 16.26
CA ASN A 64 -9.94 -10.14 16.34
C ASN A 64 -10.18 -8.62 16.46
N GLY A 65 -9.31 -7.82 15.86
CA GLY A 65 -9.52 -6.39 15.59
C GLY A 65 -8.55 -5.45 16.27
N SER A 66 -8.44 -4.26 15.68
CA SER A 66 -7.58 -3.17 16.12
C SER A 66 -8.41 -1.96 16.42
N GLN A 67 -7.90 -1.14 17.34
CA GLN A 67 -8.56 0.06 17.80
C GLN A 67 -7.61 1.23 17.67
N ILE A 68 -8.12 2.34 17.14
CA ILE A 68 -7.43 3.61 17.20
C ILE A 68 -8.14 4.48 18.24
N GLY A 69 -7.38 4.97 19.21
CA GLY A 69 -7.85 5.90 20.23
C GLY A 69 -7.07 7.21 20.12
N THR A 70 -7.75 8.32 20.40
CA THR A 70 -7.05 9.54 20.81
C THR A 70 -7.03 9.59 22.33
N ASP A 71 -6.10 10.35 22.92
CA ASP A 71 -5.94 10.45 24.39
C ASP A 71 -7.25 10.80 25.13
N THR A 72 -8.21 11.39 24.43
CA THR A 72 -9.50 11.85 24.99
C THR A 72 -10.72 11.19 24.36
N GLY A 73 -10.55 10.27 23.41
CA GLY A 73 -11.63 9.71 22.59
C GLY A 73 -11.95 8.24 22.91
N THR A 74 -13.18 7.83 22.62
CA THR A 74 -13.52 6.40 22.64
C THR A 74 -12.73 5.67 21.55
N PRO A 75 -12.04 4.56 21.87
CA PRO A 75 -11.37 3.75 20.86
C PRO A 75 -12.35 3.33 19.77
N THR A 76 -11.95 3.53 18.51
CA THR A 76 -12.74 3.16 17.34
C THR A 76 -12.10 1.96 16.67
N ASN A 77 -12.90 0.92 16.40
CA ASN A 77 -12.41 -0.24 15.66
C ASN A 77 -12.05 0.17 14.22
N ILE A 78 -10.87 -0.24 13.78
CA ILE A 78 -10.38 -0.01 12.42
C ILE A 78 -9.93 -1.31 11.79
N SER A 79 -10.04 -1.39 10.47
CA SER A 79 -9.41 -2.44 9.68
C SER A 79 -8.13 -1.90 9.06
N PHE A 80 -7.17 -2.76 8.75
CA PHE A 80 -5.94 -2.36 8.08
C PHE A 80 -6.06 -2.53 6.58
N PHE A 81 -5.86 -1.42 5.85
CA PHE A 81 -5.58 -1.43 4.43
C PHE A 81 -4.10 -1.10 4.24
N THR A 82 -3.30 -2.05 3.78
CA THR A 82 -1.87 -1.87 3.59
C THR A 82 -1.48 -2.21 2.16
N THR A 83 -0.45 -1.53 1.65
CA THR A 83 0.07 -1.80 0.32
C THR A 83 1.57 -1.59 0.27
N ILE A 84 2.29 -2.63 -0.12
CA ILE A 84 3.70 -2.54 -0.48
C ILE A 84 3.84 -2.09 -1.93
N ILE A 85 4.73 -1.14 -2.19
CA ILE A 85 4.93 -0.51 -3.49
C ILE A 85 6.36 -0.74 -3.93
N GLY A 86 6.52 -1.25 -5.14
CA GLY A 86 7.84 -1.44 -5.73
C GLY A 86 7.76 -1.92 -7.17
N TYR A 87 8.85 -1.74 -7.90
CA TYR A 87 8.97 -2.23 -9.28
C TYR A 87 9.00 -3.75 -9.35
N SER A 88 8.98 -4.31 -10.56
CA SER A 88 9.17 -5.74 -10.76
C SER A 88 10.49 -6.23 -10.15
N SER A 89 10.51 -7.49 -9.73
CA SER A 89 11.73 -8.17 -9.24
C SER A 89 12.34 -7.60 -7.95
N VAL A 90 11.56 -6.93 -7.10
CA VAL A 90 12.02 -6.47 -5.77
C VAL A 90 11.48 -7.33 -4.61
N ASN A 91 11.14 -8.59 -4.87
CA ASN A 91 10.65 -9.55 -3.87
C ASN A 91 9.33 -9.17 -3.15
N LYS A 92 8.46 -8.37 -3.81
CA LYS A 92 7.09 -8.11 -3.32
C LYS A 92 6.29 -9.41 -3.19
N SER A 93 6.32 -10.24 -4.23
CA SER A 93 5.61 -11.52 -4.26
C SER A 93 6.08 -12.49 -3.19
N SER A 94 7.37 -12.46 -2.84
CA SER A 94 7.89 -13.25 -1.72
C SER A 94 7.28 -12.82 -0.39
N ALA A 95 7.12 -11.50 -0.15
CA ALA A 95 6.45 -11.01 1.06
C ALA A 95 4.97 -11.42 1.08
N THR A 96 4.26 -11.28 -0.04
CA THR A 96 2.87 -11.73 -0.20
C THR A 96 2.72 -13.22 0.10
N GLU A 97 3.58 -14.05 -0.50
CA GLU A 97 3.56 -15.51 -0.36
C GLU A 97 3.84 -15.95 1.09
N VAL A 98 4.84 -15.36 1.75
CA VAL A 98 5.16 -15.65 3.15
C VAL A 98 3.94 -15.40 4.05
N VAL A 99 3.29 -14.25 3.91
CA VAL A 99 2.13 -13.89 4.74
C VAL A 99 0.92 -14.76 4.40
N LEU A 100 0.64 -15.00 3.11
CA LEU A 100 -0.46 -15.86 2.70
C LEU A 100 -0.30 -17.28 3.25
N ASN A 101 0.89 -17.86 3.13
CA ASN A 101 1.18 -19.20 3.64
C ASN A 101 1.06 -19.26 5.18
N ALA A 102 1.48 -18.21 5.88
CA ALA A 102 1.31 -18.11 7.33
C ALA A 102 -0.19 -18.08 7.72
N CYS A 103 -1.00 -17.26 7.05
CA CYS A 103 -2.45 -17.20 7.29
C CYS A 103 -3.13 -18.55 7.05
N LEU A 104 -2.81 -19.23 5.93
CA LEU A 104 -3.35 -20.56 5.63
C LEU A 104 -2.91 -21.61 6.65
N ALA A 105 -1.68 -21.53 7.16
CA ALA A 105 -1.19 -22.41 8.20
C ALA A 105 -1.95 -22.20 9.54
N ILE A 106 -2.27 -20.95 9.88
CA ILE A 106 -3.08 -20.62 11.06
C ILE A 106 -4.51 -21.15 10.89
N GLU A 107 -5.17 -20.92 9.75
CA GLU A 107 -6.52 -21.45 9.50
C GLU A 107 -6.56 -22.98 9.62
N LYS A 108 -5.56 -23.65 9.04
CA LYS A 108 -5.40 -25.11 9.16
C LYS A 108 -5.21 -25.55 10.61
N TYR A 109 -4.39 -24.85 11.38
CA TYR A 109 -4.17 -25.13 12.81
C TYR A 109 -5.45 -24.95 13.62
N LEU A 110 -6.26 -23.95 13.30
CA LEU A 110 -7.57 -23.69 13.92
C LEU A 110 -8.68 -24.64 13.43
N GLY A 111 -8.39 -25.54 12.48
CA GLY A 111 -9.37 -26.48 11.93
C GLY A 111 -10.42 -25.84 11.02
N ILE A 112 -10.14 -24.65 10.49
CA ILE A 112 -11.00 -23.96 9.52
C ILE A 112 -10.91 -24.70 8.18
N LYS A 113 -12.07 -25.08 7.61
CA LYS A 113 -12.11 -25.75 6.31
C LYS A 113 -11.92 -24.75 5.18
N THR A 114 -11.50 -25.24 4.02
CA THR A 114 -11.26 -24.40 2.83
C THR A 114 -12.50 -23.62 2.38
N ASP A 115 -13.70 -24.20 2.48
CA ASP A 115 -14.98 -23.53 2.17
C ASP A 115 -15.44 -22.54 3.24
N GLU A 116 -14.83 -22.59 4.43
CA GLU A 116 -15.03 -21.69 5.56
C GLU A 116 -13.87 -20.68 5.71
N SER A 117 -12.91 -20.69 4.77
CA SER A 117 -11.74 -19.81 4.81
C SER A 117 -12.13 -18.35 4.73
N ARG A 118 -11.47 -17.54 5.55
CA ARG A 118 -11.66 -16.09 5.66
C ARG A 118 -10.60 -15.33 4.89
N ILE A 119 -9.74 -16.04 4.15
CA ILE A 119 -8.70 -15.50 3.27
C ILE A 119 -9.20 -15.61 1.84
N ASN A 120 -9.39 -14.49 1.15
CA ASN A 120 -9.87 -14.51 -0.23
C ASN A 120 -9.44 -13.30 -1.06
N CYS A 121 -9.80 -13.27 -2.35
CA CYS A 121 -9.60 -12.14 -3.25
C CYS A 121 -10.88 -11.88 -4.06
N SER A 122 -11.85 -11.17 -3.47
CA SER A 122 -13.12 -10.89 -4.15
C SER A 122 -12.92 -9.86 -5.27
N ALA A 123 -13.33 -10.21 -6.49
CA ALA A 123 -13.18 -9.35 -7.67
C ALA A 123 -14.28 -8.28 -7.84
N THR A 124 -15.26 -8.20 -6.93
CA THR A 124 -16.28 -7.14 -6.89
C THR A 124 -16.71 -6.81 -5.45
N VAL A 125 -17.20 -5.59 -5.21
CA VAL A 125 -17.76 -5.21 -3.90
C VAL A 125 -18.99 -6.04 -3.55
N GLU A 126 -19.81 -6.45 -4.52
CA GLU A 126 -20.96 -7.32 -4.25
C GLU A 126 -20.52 -8.70 -3.77
N SER A 127 -19.56 -9.34 -4.44
CA SER A 127 -18.99 -10.63 -4.01
C SER A 127 -18.38 -10.53 -2.61
N LEU A 128 -17.61 -9.47 -2.35
CA LEU A 128 -17.02 -9.18 -1.04
C LEU A 128 -18.08 -9.12 0.07
N LEU A 129 -19.19 -8.41 -0.16
CA LEU A 129 -20.25 -8.30 0.85
C LEU A 129 -21.03 -9.61 1.05
N ILE A 130 -21.17 -10.44 0.00
CA ILE A 130 -21.76 -11.77 0.12
C ILE A 130 -20.87 -12.67 0.98
N GLU A 131 -19.55 -12.64 0.77
CA GLU A 131 -18.59 -13.42 1.55
C GLU A 131 -18.56 -12.99 3.02
N LEU A 132 -18.49 -11.68 3.27
CA LEU A 132 -18.60 -11.12 4.62
C LEU A 132 -19.92 -11.50 5.32
N LYS A 133 -21.01 -11.67 4.57
CA LYS A 133 -22.29 -12.12 5.12
C LYS A 133 -22.30 -13.61 5.43
N ASN A 134 -21.70 -14.44 4.58
CA ASN A 134 -21.87 -15.89 4.61
C ASN A 134 -20.81 -16.62 5.45
N THR A 135 -19.55 -16.18 5.40
CA THR A 135 -18.43 -16.91 6.02
C THR A 135 -18.20 -16.45 7.45
N SER A 136 -18.08 -15.14 7.62
CA SER A 136 -17.82 -14.45 8.88
C SER A 136 -17.84 -12.95 8.58
N PRO A 137 -18.27 -12.07 9.48
CA PRO A 137 -18.11 -10.62 9.31
C PRO A 137 -16.63 -10.19 9.39
N LYS A 138 -15.68 -11.11 9.17
CA LYS A 138 -14.25 -10.88 9.18
C LYS A 138 -13.62 -11.55 7.98
N LEU A 139 -12.87 -10.78 7.23
CA LEU A 139 -12.19 -11.21 6.02
C LEU A 139 -10.81 -10.58 5.94
N ILE A 140 -9.86 -11.29 5.33
CA ILE A 140 -8.61 -10.71 4.87
C ILE A 140 -8.45 -10.98 3.39
N GLN A 141 -8.06 -9.93 2.65
CA GLN A 141 -7.65 -10.05 1.27
C GLN A 141 -6.16 -9.83 1.11
N ILE A 142 -5.49 -10.76 0.43
CA ILE A 142 -4.04 -10.72 0.21
C ILE A 142 -3.79 -10.74 -1.31
N TRP A 143 -3.38 -9.60 -1.86
CA TRP A 143 -3.22 -9.40 -3.30
C TRP A 143 -1.75 -9.30 -3.66
N ASP A 144 -1.27 -10.20 -4.53
CA ASP A 144 0.09 -10.06 -5.08
C ASP A 144 0.19 -8.94 -6.13
N GLU A 145 -0.96 -8.58 -6.72
CA GLU A 145 -1.06 -7.49 -7.68
C GLU A 145 -2.31 -6.66 -7.41
N ALA A 146 -2.08 -5.44 -6.91
CA ALA A 146 -3.13 -4.54 -6.47
C ALA A 146 -3.95 -3.98 -7.64
N VAL A 147 -3.57 -4.18 -8.90
CA VAL A 147 -4.30 -3.64 -10.06
C VAL A 147 -5.78 -4.05 -10.01
N THR A 148 -6.06 -5.32 -9.76
CA THR A 148 -7.44 -5.83 -9.67
C THR A 148 -8.17 -5.27 -8.46
N LEU A 149 -7.49 -5.16 -7.31
CA LEU A 149 -8.01 -4.51 -6.11
C LEU A 149 -8.36 -3.04 -6.36
N LEU A 150 -7.46 -2.27 -6.97
CA LEU A 150 -7.64 -0.85 -7.26
C LEU A 150 -8.75 -0.62 -8.29
N GLN A 151 -8.94 -1.56 -9.22
CA GLN A 151 -10.09 -1.56 -10.11
C GLN A 151 -11.41 -1.68 -9.34
N LEU A 152 -11.48 -2.43 -8.22
CA LEU A 152 -12.67 -2.48 -7.35
C LEU A 152 -13.13 -1.08 -6.92
N PHE A 153 -12.18 -0.16 -6.74
CA PHE A 153 -12.44 1.19 -6.26
C PHE A 153 -12.87 2.16 -7.38
N GLY A 154 -12.99 1.69 -8.63
CA GLY A 154 -13.23 2.52 -9.80
C GLY A 154 -14.02 1.86 -10.93
N LEU A 155 -14.58 0.66 -10.73
CA LEU A 155 -15.23 -0.15 -11.76
C LEU A 155 -16.43 0.52 -12.47
N TYR A 156 -17.01 1.59 -11.91
CA TYR A 156 -18.16 2.28 -12.51
C TYR A 156 -17.89 3.77 -12.77
N LYS A 157 -17.03 4.04 -13.76
CA LYS A 157 -16.67 5.40 -14.26
C LYS A 157 -17.83 6.19 -14.90
N GLN A 158 -19.08 5.77 -14.78
CA GLN A 158 -20.26 6.58 -15.06
C GLN A 158 -21.27 6.42 -13.92
N GLY A 159 -21.27 7.37 -12.98
CA GLY A 159 -22.29 7.52 -11.92
C GLY A 159 -22.25 6.56 -10.72
N GLY A 160 -21.47 5.47 -10.76
CA GLY A 160 -21.53 4.40 -9.73
C GLY A 160 -20.29 4.23 -8.82
N ALA A 161 -19.10 4.67 -9.23
CA ALA A 161 -17.86 4.40 -8.50
C ALA A 161 -17.81 5.06 -7.09
N ALA A 162 -18.53 6.16 -6.89
CA ALA A 162 -18.59 6.84 -5.59
C ALA A 162 -19.22 5.95 -4.50
N TYR A 163 -20.16 5.08 -4.86
CA TYR A 163 -20.85 4.20 -3.91
C TYR A 163 -19.98 3.01 -3.48
N ASP A 164 -19.25 2.39 -4.41
CA ASP A 164 -18.32 1.31 -4.05
C ASP A 164 -17.17 1.83 -3.18
N ARG A 165 -16.64 3.03 -3.48
CA ARG A 165 -15.62 3.68 -2.63
C ARG A 165 -16.14 4.01 -1.23
N SER A 166 -17.37 4.50 -1.11
CA SER A 166 -17.97 4.79 0.20
C SER A 166 -18.20 3.53 1.02
N ILE A 167 -18.54 2.40 0.38
CA ILE A 167 -18.55 1.09 1.04
C ILE A 167 -17.17 0.74 1.58
N MET A 168 -16.10 0.89 0.80
CA MET A 168 -14.73 0.60 1.26
C MET A 168 -14.32 1.50 2.43
N CYS A 169 -14.63 2.80 2.37
CA CYS A 169 -14.40 3.71 3.50
C CYS A 169 -15.20 3.32 4.74
N THR A 170 -16.40 2.75 4.56
CA THR A 170 -17.22 2.23 5.66
C THR A 170 -16.65 0.94 6.24
N LEU A 171 -16.14 0.03 5.40
CA LEU A 171 -15.49 -1.23 5.81
C LEU A 171 -14.18 -1.01 6.56
N TYR A 172 -13.48 0.09 6.28
CA TYR A 172 -12.34 0.53 7.08
C TYR A 172 -12.73 0.83 8.54
N ASN A 173 -13.92 1.40 8.75
CA ASN A 173 -14.46 1.68 10.08
C ASN A 173 -15.26 0.47 10.59
N SER A 174 -14.58 -0.53 11.15
CA SER A 174 -15.12 -1.89 11.43
C SER A 174 -16.25 -1.98 12.47
N SER A 175 -16.85 -0.85 12.84
CA SER A 175 -18.02 -0.72 13.71
C SER A 175 -19.30 -0.29 12.97
N ALA A 176 -19.24 -0.12 11.64
CA ALA A 176 -20.38 0.32 10.85
C ALA A 176 -21.30 -0.84 10.42
N VAL A 177 -22.56 -0.54 10.09
CA VAL A 177 -23.43 -1.47 9.39
C VAL A 177 -23.35 -1.16 7.90
N VAL A 178 -22.95 -2.14 7.09
CA VAL A 178 -22.89 -1.99 5.63
C VAL A 178 -24.16 -2.56 5.03
N LYS A 179 -24.87 -1.75 4.24
CA LYS A 179 -26.10 -2.14 3.53
C LYS A 179 -25.95 -1.88 2.04
N ARG A 180 -26.28 -2.87 1.23
CA ARG A 180 -26.34 -2.77 -0.22
C ARG A 180 -27.60 -3.44 -0.76
N GLN A 181 -28.35 -2.70 -1.58
CA GLN A 181 -29.44 -3.27 -2.34
C GLN A 181 -28.90 -3.82 -3.67
N THR A 182 -29.17 -5.07 -3.97
CA THR A 182 -28.82 -5.74 -5.23
C THR A 182 -30.08 -6.22 -5.92
N LYS A 183 -29.94 -6.77 -7.14
CA LYS A 183 -31.06 -7.39 -7.86
C LYS A 183 -31.58 -8.66 -7.15
N SER A 184 -30.71 -9.34 -6.40
CA SER A 184 -31.01 -10.58 -5.68
C SER A 184 -31.53 -10.36 -4.26
N GLY A 185 -31.48 -9.13 -3.75
CA GLY A 185 -32.04 -8.77 -2.45
C GLY A 185 -31.23 -7.71 -1.72
N ASN A 186 -31.43 -7.61 -0.41
CA ASN A 186 -30.64 -6.72 0.44
C ASN A 186 -29.51 -7.51 1.11
N ILE A 187 -28.29 -7.02 0.94
CA ILE A 187 -27.12 -7.46 1.70
C ILE A 187 -26.97 -6.51 2.88
N THR A 188 -26.92 -7.07 4.10
CA THR A 188 -26.65 -6.33 5.33
C THR A 188 -25.59 -7.10 6.09
N VAL A 189 -24.51 -6.41 6.43
CA VAL A 189 -23.40 -6.94 7.22
C VAL A 189 -23.20 -6.03 8.42
N GLU A 190 -23.25 -6.61 9.61
CA GLU A 190 -23.06 -5.89 10.87
C GLU A 190 -21.62 -6.06 11.35
N ASN A 191 -20.99 -4.96 11.75
CA ASN A 191 -19.62 -4.91 12.25
C ASN A 191 -18.61 -5.66 11.35
N PRO A 192 -18.58 -5.38 10.03
CA PRO A 192 -17.63 -6.03 9.14
C PRO A 192 -16.19 -5.58 9.45
N VAL A 193 -15.29 -6.53 9.50
CA VAL A 193 -13.84 -6.33 9.53
C VAL A 193 -13.29 -6.81 8.19
N LEU A 194 -12.68 -5.90 7.45
CA LEU A 194 -12.03 -6.22 6.18
C LEU A 194 -10.59 -5.76 6.24
N ASN A 195 -9.67 -6.71 6.30
CA ASN A 195 -8.25 -6.41 6.18
C ASN A 195 -7.79 -6.59 4.74
N ILE A 196 -6.90 -5.72 4.29
CA ILE A 196 -6.34 -5.73 2.94
C ILE A 196 -4.83 -5.63 3.07
N ALA A 197 -4.13 -6.61 2.50
CA ALA A 197 -2.69 -6.60 2.27
C ALA A 197 -2.49 -6.69 0.76
N ALA A 198 -1.75 -5.76 0.16
CA ALA A 198 -1.56 -5.77 -1.29
C ALA A 198 -0.13 -5.42 -1.70
N ALA A 199 0.30 -5.94 -2.84
CA ALA A 199 1.51 -5.51 -3.52
C ALA A 199 1.16 -4.78 -4.81
N ALA A 200 1.77 -3.63 -5.07
CA ALA A 200 1.43 -2.77 -6.20
C ALA A 200 2.67 -2.30 -6.97
N HIS A 201 2.48 -2.03 -8.26
CA HIS A 201 3.43 -1.25 -9.02
C HIS A 201 3.22 0.25 -8.73
N PRO A 202 4.28 1.09 -8.66
CA PRO A 202 4.13 2.52 -8.42
C PRO A 202 3.12 3.21 -9.35
N ALA A 203 3.12 2.84 -10.63
CA ALA A 203 2.23 3.41 -11.63
C ALA A 203 0.73 3.25 -11.29
N ASP A 204 0.34 2.11 -10.72
CA ASP A 204 -1.05 1.81 -10.38
C ASP A 204 -1.53 2.67 -9.22
N ILE A 205 -0.68 2.84 -8.22
CA ILE A 205 -0.94 3.71 -7.07
C ILE A 205 -1.03 5.16 -7.50
N PHE A 206 -0.10 5.64 -8.34
CA PHE A 206 -0.17 7.01 -8.84
C PHE A 206 -1.44 7.26 -9.64
N SER A 207 -1.86 6.30 -10.46
CA SER A 207 -3.10 6.42 -11.20
C SER A 207 -4.31 6.49 -10.27
N SER A 208 -4.30 5.73 -9.17
CA SER A 208 -5.40 5.67 -8.20
C SER A 208 -5.48 6.94 -7.36
N VAL A 209 -4.35 7.42 -6.83
CA VAL A 209 -4.25 8.68 -6.07
C VAL A 209 -4.56 9.89 -6.95
N SER A 210 -4.08 9.90 -8.21
CA SER A 210 -4.33 11.04 -9.11
C SER A 210 -5.80 11.18 -9.53
N ASN A 211 -6.55 10.08 -9.45
CA ASN A 211 -7.98 10.00 -9.75
C ASN A 211 -8.85 10.08 -8.49
N GLU A 212 -8.26 10.18 -7.30
CA GLU A 212 -8.98 10.36 -6.05
C GLU A 212 -9.70 11.71 -6.06
N SER A 213 -10.97 11.71 -5.66
CA SER A 213 -11.70 12.96 -5.43
C SER A 213 -11.25 13.54 -4.10
N ASP A 214 -11.12 14.86 -4.00
CA ASP A 214 -10.58 15.54 -2.81
C ASP A 214 -11.35 15.18 -1.50
N ASP A 215 -12.57 14.65 -1.60
CA ASP A 215 -13.50 14.45 -0.48
C ASP A 215 -13.70 12.99 -0.01
N ASP A 216 -13.22 11.95 -0.71
CA ASP A 216 -13.54 10.56 -0.32
C ASP A 216 -12.55 9.92 0.68
N GLY A 217 -11.27 10.33 0.62
CA GLY A 217 -10.20 9.91 1.52
C GLY A 217 -9.90 8.40 1.52
N LEU A 218 -10.28 7.65 0.49
CA LEU A 218 -10.07 6.20 0.48
C LEU A 218 -8.58 5.85 0.47
N MET A 219 -7.76 6.52 -0.35
CA MET A 219 -6.32 6.24 -0.40
C MET A 219 -5.62 6.71 0.87
N ALA A 220 -6.13 7.74 1.54
CA ALA A 220 -5.61 8.18 2.83
C ALA A 220 -5.77 7.13 3.96
N ARG A 221 -6.58 6.09 3.75
CA ARG A 221 -6.75 4.96 4.67
C ARG A 221 -5.75 3.83 4.44
N PHE A 222 -5.00 3.87 3.34
CA PHE A 222 -3.97 2.89 3.06
C PHE A 222 -2.64 3.27 3.72
N LEU A 223 -2.04 2.31 4.42
CA LEU A 223 -0.64 2.38 4.81
C LEU A 223 0.22 1.90 3.63
N PHE A 224 0.92 2.84 3.01
CA PHE A 224 1.83 2.56 1.91
C PHE A 224 3.26 2.35 2.40
N SER A 225 3.92 1.31 1.91
CA SER A 225 5.32 1.01 2.21
C SER A 225 6.13 0.86 0.93
N ALA A 226 7.19 1.65 0.78
CA ALA A 226 8.04 1.66 -0.39
C ALA A 226 9.54 1.70 0.00
N PRO A 227 10.03 0.68 0.71
CA PRO A 227 11.43 0.57 1.13
C PRO A 227 12.40 0.54 -0.04
N GLN A 228 13.66 0.85 0.24
CA GLN A 228 14.72 0.65 -0.72
C GLN A 228 14.89 -0.84 -1.05
N PRO A 229 15.12 -1.21 -2.33
CA PRO A 229 15.34 -2.60 -2.69
C PRO A 229 16.59 -3.18 -1.99
N CYS A 230 16.51 -4.42 -1.51
CA CYS A 230 17.68 -5.13 -0.95
C CYS A 230 18.68 -5.63 -2.01
N ILE A 231 18.37 -5.46 -3.30
CA ILE A 231 19.26 -5.84 -4.40
C ILE A 231 20.35 -4.77 -4.51
N PRO A 232 21.63 -5.14 -4.70
CA PRO A 232 22.69 -4.20 -4.99
C PRO A 232 22.30 -3.32 -6.19
N LEU A 233 21.97 -2.07 -5.91
CA LEU A 233 21.95 -1.03 -6.92
C LEU A 233 23.37 -0.99 -7.53
N SER A 234 23.47 -0.86 -8.85
CA SER A 234 24.76 -0.80 -9.56
C SER A 234 25.66 0.28 -8.95
N ASP A 235 26.98 0.15 -9.11
CA ASP A 235 27.96 1.10 -8.55
C ASP A 235 27.72 2.55 -9.00
N GLU A 236 27.07 2.76 -10.15
CA GLU A 236 26.61 4.07 -10.61
C GLU A 236 25.60 4.72 -9.66
N ILE A 237 24.66 3.96 -9.09
CA ILE A 237 23.65 4.48 -8.16
C ILE A 237 24.25 4.70 -6.76
N ARG A 238 25.23 3.88 -6.37
CA ARG A 238 25.98 4.02 -5.12
C ARG A 238 26.91 5.23 -5.10
N SER A 239 27.33 5.70 -6.27
CA SER A 239 28.21 6.88 -6.42
C SER A 239 27.49 8.23 -6.24
N LEU A 240 26.17 8.20 -6.14
CA LEU A 240 25.38 9.37 -5.80
C LEU A 240 25.51 9.62 -4.29
N ASN A 241 26.38 10.56 -3.90
CA ASN A 241 26.43 11.08 -2.52
C ASN A 241 25.07 11.67 -2.17
N ILE A 242 24.25 10.91 -1.45
CA ILE A 242 22.93 11.31 -1.00
C ILE A 242 22.93 11.20 0.52
N ASP A 243 23.16 12.34 1.18
CA ASP A 243 23.43 12.40 2.61
C ASP A 243 22.20 12.17 3.51
N GLU A 244 21.02 11.77 2.99
CA GLU A 244 19.92 11.20 3.81
C GLU A 244 18.75 10.67 2.93
N PRO A 245 18.33 9.40 3.03
CA PRO A 245 17.22 8.86 2.24
C PRO A 245 15.86 9.32 2.77
N SER A 246 15.05 9.96 1.90
CA SER A 246 13.66 10.37 2.18
C SER A 246 12.74 9.98 1.02
N LEU A 247 11.41 9.97 1.20
CA LEU A 247 10.43 9.70 0.13
C LEU A 247 10.64 10.65 -1.08
N THR A 248 11.16 11.85 -0.85
CA THR A 248 11.61 12.79 -1.89
C THR A 248 12.73 12.20 -2.75
N HIS A 249 13.65 11.43 -2.18
CA HIS A 249 14.68 10.69 -2.91
C HIS A 249 14.11 9.48 -3.66
N LEU A 250 13.15 8.75 -3.10
CA LEU A 250 12.45 7.68 -3.84
C LEU A 250 11.75 8.27 -5.08
N LEU A 251 11.02 9.38 -4.92
CA LEU A 251 10.34 10.08 -6.01
C LEU A 251 11.32 10.73 -7.00
N TYR A 252 12.49 11.20 -6.54
CA TYR A 252 13.55 11.76 -7.39
C TYR A 252 14.31 10.67 -8.16
N ILE A 253 14.61 9.53 -7.56
CA ILE A 253 15.15 8.34 -8.22
C ILE A 253 14.17 7.87 -9.30
N ILE A 254 12.87 7.80 -8.97
CA ILE A 254 11.79 7.51 -9.92
C ILE A 254 11.75 8.56 -11.06
N TYR A 255 11.95 9.84 -10.77
CA TYR A 255 12.04 10.90 -11.79
C TYR A 255 13.26 10.74 -12.70
N CYS A 256 14.46 10.47 -12.15
CA CYS A 256 15.68 10.26 -12.91
C CYS A 256 15.60 9.03 -13.82
N PHE A 257 15.00 7.93 -13.37
CA PHE A 257 14.77 6.74 -14.22
C PHE A 257 13.79 7.01 -15.38
N ASN A 258 12.82 7.90 -15.18
CA ASN A 258 11.90 8.34 -16.25
C ASN A 258 12.56 9.30 -17.26
N ALA A 259 13.64 9.99 -16.90
CA ALA A 259 14.41 10.83 -17.82
C ALA A 259 15.34 10.00 -18.73
N THR A 260 15.80 8.84 -18.26
CA THR A 260 16.64 7.93 -19.06
C THR A 260 15.85 7.11 -20.08
N GLU A 261 14.59 6.74 -19.82
CA GLU A 261 13.76 6.02 -20.83
C GLU A 261 13.23 6.92 -21.95
N GLN A 262 13.26 8.25 -21.82
CA GLN A 262 12.89 9.16 -22.91
C GLN A 262 14.04 9.52 -23.86
N ASN A 263 15.30 9.18 -23.52
CA ASN A 263 16.46 9.49 -24.35
C ASN A 263 17.03 8.29 -25.13
N ASP A 264 16.55 7.07 -24.89
CA ASP A 264 17.02 5.88 -25.64
C ASP A 264 16.29 5.67 -26.99
N GLY A 265 15.53 6.67 -27.44
CA GLY A 265 14.76 6.61 -28.69
C GLY A 265 14.99 7.75 -29.69
N ARG A 266 15.77 8.80 -29.35
CA ARG A 266 16.08 9.90 -30.28
C ARG A 266 17.50 10.40 -30.09
N ARG A 267 18.43 9.86 -30.89
CA ARG A 267 19.55 10.67 -31.39
C ARG A 267 18.96 11.84 -32.17
N ASN A 268 18.93 13.01 -31.55
CA ASN A 268 19.08 14.25 -32.28
C ASN A 268 20.34 14.90 -31.74
N ASP A 269 21.32 15.00 -32.63
CA ASP A 269 22.43 15.92 -32.47
C ASP A 269 21.83 17.32 -32.33
N ASP A 270 21.95 17.93 -31.16
CA ASP A 270 22.12 19.37 -30.99
C ASP A 270 22.59 19.63 -29.55
N GLU A 271 23.71 20.34 -29.48
CA GLU A 271 24.38 20.81 -28.28
C GLU A 271 23.47 21.69 -27.41
N ASP A 272 23.86 21.84 -26.14
CA ASP A 272 23.29 22.74 -25.12
C ASP A 272 22.02 22.32 -24.40
N GLN A 273 22.18 21.53 -23.32
CA GLN A 273 21.59 21.84 -22.00
C GLN A 273 22.47 21.30 -20.86
N ARG A 274 23.52 22.04 -20.49
CA ARG A 274 24.15 21.92 -19.17
C ARG A 274 23.30 22.67 -18.16
N ILE A 275 22.56 21.95 -17.32
CA ILE A 275 22.04 22.52 -16.07
C ILE A 275 23.09 22.27 -14.98
N ILE A 276 23.90 23.29 -14.73
CA ILE A 276 24.81 23.38 -13.59
C ILE A 276 23.99 23.97 -12.44
N TYR A 277 23.79 23.21 -11.36
CA TYR A 277 23.43 23.81 -10.07
C TYR A 277 24.72 23.97 -9.25
N SER A 278 25.23 25.20 -9.17
CA SER A 278 26.21 25.60 -8.17
C SER A 278 25.49 25.84 -6.85
N TYR A 279 25.79 25.02 -5.84
CA TYR A 279 25.39 25.26 -4.46
C TYR A 279 26.32 26.33 -3.88
N SER A 280 25.80 27.47 -3.44
CA SER A 280 26.53 28.38 -2.56
C SER A 280 26.31 27.91 -1.12
N GLU A 281 27.35 27.37 -0.51
CA GLU A 281 27.46 27.28 0.95
C GLU A 281 27.36 28.69 1.51
N ASP A 282 26.27 29.02 2.19
CA ASP A 282 26.25 30.06 3.23
C ASP A 282 24.89 30.05 3.95
N ALA A 283 24.77 29.18 4.95
CA ALA A 283 23.88 29.39 6.10
C ALA A 283 24.33 28.50 7.27
N GLN A 284 25.58 28.65 7.70
CA GLN A 284 25.95 28.35 9.08
C GLN A 284 25.79 29.62 9.93
N LYS A 285 25.18 29.41 11.11
CA LYS A 285 25.08 30.29 12.29
C LYS A 285 23.89 31.25 12.32
N VAL A 286 23.01 31.07 13.31
CA VAL A 286 22.98 31.79 14.61
C VAL A 286 21.57 31.61 15.22
N TYR A 287 21.51 31.02 16.43
CA TYR A 287 20.37 30.81 17.36
C TYR A 287 19.11 30.09 16.85
#